data_AF-A0A0C5V8W5-F1
#
_entry.id   AF-A0A0C5V8W5-F1
#
_cell.length_a   1.000
_cell.length_b   1.000
_cell.length_c   1.000
_cell.angle_alpha   90.00
_cell.angle_beta   90.00
_cell.angle_gamma   90.00
#
_symmetry.space_group_name_H-M   'P 1'
#
loop_
_entity.id
_entity.type
_entity.pdbx_description
1 polymer ?
#
loop_
_entity_poly.entity_id
_entity_poly.type
_entity_poly.pdbx_seq_one_letter_code
_entity_poly.pdbx_strand_id
1 'polypeptide(L)'
;MADFQPAFELTIRNEGGYVDHTVPGDSGGQTYAGIARKYHPQWPGWQLIDQGDTDNPALKQMVADFYQQEFWSPIKGDQIHNQQAAESIFDFAVNAGVRTSVKYAQEVVGADADGIVGPQTLASLNGYDAELFVSQFALSKVSHYVGIVQNNGDQIKFLVGWLNRTLAGVKKG
;
A
#
# COMPACT_ATOMS: atom_id res chain seq x y z
N MET A 1 -3.58 -6.15 -17.96
CA MET A 1 -4.25 -5.87 -16.69
C MET A 1 -3.38 -6.42 -15.60
N ALA A 2 -3.17 -5.65 -14.55
CA ALA A 2 -2.32 -6.05 -13.44
C ALA A 2 -3.00 -7.15 -12.60
N ASP A 3 -2.18 -7.98 -11.99
CA ASP A 3 -2.60 -9.08 -11.12
C ASP A 3 -2.33 -8.70 -9.66
N PHE A 4 -3.33 -8.90 -8.82
CA PHE A 4 -3.28 -8.65 -7.38
C PHE A 4 -2.27 -9.56 -6.67
N GLN A 5 -2.23 -10.86 -7.01
CA GLN A 5 -1.47 -11.84 -6.24
C GLN A 5 0.03 -11.51 -6.15
N PRO A 6 0.75 -11.25 -7.26
CA PRO A 6 2.17 -10.87 -7.17
C PRO A 6 2.37 -9.51 -6.46
N ALA A 7 1.43 -8.57 -6.61
CA ALA A 7 1.48 -7.29 -5.92
C ALA A 7 1.37 -7.46 -4.40
N PHE A 8 0.40 -8.26 -3.95
CA PHE A 8 0.19 -8.61 -2.55
C PHE A 8 1.40 -9.32 -1.94
N GLU A 9 1.98 -10.30 -2.64
CA GLU A 9 3.16 -11.02 -2.16
C GLU A 9 4.38 -10.12 -1.98
N LEU A 10 4.53 -9.09 -2.81
CA LEU A 10 5.57 -8.08 -2.64
C LEU A 10 5.28 -7.18 -1.43
N THR A 11 4.07 -6.63 -1.34
CA THR A 11 3.71 -5.70 -0.28
C THR A 11 3.70 -6.38 1.10
N ILE A 12 3.18 -7.59 1.24
CA ILE A 12 3.14 -8.27 2.54
C ILE A 12 4.55 -8.58 3.07
N ARG A 13 5.53 -8.83 2.18
CA ARG A 13 6.94 -8.95 2.56
C ARG A 13 7.51 -7.62 3.07
N ASN A 14 7.13 -6.50 2.44
CA ASN A 14 7.56 -5.16 2.86
C ASN A 14 6.94 -4.73 4.20
N GLU A 15 5.74 -5.22 4.51
CA GLU A 15 5.01 -4.99 5.77
C GLU A 15 5.49 -5.90 6.92
N GLY A 16 6.47 -6.79 6.68
CA GLY A 16 7.05 -7.65 7.70
C GLY A 16 6.45 -9.05 7.78
N GLY A 17 5.52 -9.39 6.87
CA GLY A 17 4.94 -10.72 6.73
C GLY A 17 3.84 -11.04 7.75
N TYR A 18 3.54 -12.33 7.90
CA TYR A 18 2.48 -12.85 8.76
C TYR A 18 2.92 -12.92 10.24
N VAL A 19 3.15 -11.76 10.85
CA VAL A 19 3.63 -11.64 12.22
C VAL A 19 2.52 -11.10 13.12
N ASP A 20 2.20 -11.83 14.20
CA ASP A 20 1.41 -11.32 15.32
C ASP A 20 2.33 -10.54 16.27
N HIS A 21 2.02 -9.28 16.51
CA HIS A 21 2.77 -8.46 17.46
C HIS A 21 1.88 -7.42 18.12
N THR A 22 2.25 -7.06 19.35
CA THR A 22 1.70 -5.91 20.06
C THR A 22 2.86 -5.00 20.41
N VAL A 23 2.83 -3.75 19.95
CA VAL A 23 3.86 -2.76 20.30
C VAL A 23 3.41 -2.03 21.58
N PRO A 24 4.13 -2.15 22.70
CA PRO A 24 3.78 -1.44 23.93
C PRO A 24 3.77 0.08 23.70
N GLY A 25 2.65 0.73 24.01
CA GLY A 25 2.48 2.18 23.84
C GLY A 25 2.00 2.61 22.44
N ASP A 26 1.82 1.68 21.50
CA ASP A 26 1.19 2.00 20.22
C ASP A 26 -0.34 2.11 20.36
N SER A 27 -0.89 3.08 19.65
CA SER A 27 -2.31 3.29 19.47
C SER A 27 -3.04 2.10 18.85
N GLY A 28 -2.38 1.23 18.05
CA GLY A 28 -3.02 0.15 17.28
C GLY A 28 -3.37 -1.12 18.06
N GLY A 29 -2.66 -1.41 19.16
CA GLY A 29 -2.83 -2.66 19.92
C GLY A 29 -2.25 -3.89 19.21
N GLN A 30 -2.94 -5.03 19.33
CA GLN A 30 -2.55 -6.28 18.65
C GLN A 30 -2.70 -6.12 17.13
N THR A 31 -1.66 -6.51 16.40
CA THR A 31 -1.58 -6.41 14.94
C THR A 31 -1.08 -7.73 14.36
N TYR A 32 -1.80 -8.25 13.37
CA TYR A 32 -1.40 -9.44 12.62
C TYR A 32 -1.27 -9.08 11.15
N ALA A 33 -0.09 -9.31 10.57
CA ALA A 33 0.14 -9.08 9.14
C ALA A 33 -0.25 -7.66 8.66
N GLY A 34 0.03 -6.63 9.48
CA GLY A 34 -0.35 -5.24 9.23
C GLY A 34 -1.80 -4.87 9.59
N ILE A 35 -2.66 -5.86 9.89
CA ILE A 35 -4.07 -5.64 10.26
C ILE A 35 -4.15 -5.39 11.76
N ALA A 36 -4.44 -4.16 12.16
CA ALA A 36 -4.55 -3.78 13.57
C ALA A 36 -5.98 -4.03 14.12
N ARG A 37 -6.07 -4.78 15.23
CA ARG A 37 -7.35 -5.21 15.82
C ARG A 37 -8.22 -4.05 16.25
N LYS A 38 -7.62 -2.96 16.74
CA LYS A 38 -8.37 -1.77 17.16
C LYS A 38 -9.13 -1.12 16.00
N TYR A 39 -8.53 -1.08 14.81
CA TYR A 39 -9.14 -0.45 13.64
C TYR A 39 -10.03 -1.43 12.86
N HIS A 40 -9.75 -2.73 12.96
CA HIS A 40 -10.51 -3.80 12.29
C HIS A 40 -11.00 -4.86 13.29
N PRO A 41 -11.80 -4.50 14.31
CA PRO A 41 -12.18 -5.42 15.39
C PRO A 41 -13.09 -6.56 14.91
N GLN A 42 -13.76 -6.38 13.77
CA GLN A 42 -14.66 -7.35 13.17
C GLN A 42 -13.98 -8.23 12.10
N TRP A 43 -12.66 -8.09 11.88
CA TRP A 43 -11.97 -8.95 10.93
C TRP A 43 -11.99 -10.40 11.42
N PRO A 44 -12.50 -11.36 10.61
CA PRO A 44 -12.72 -12.75 11.07
C PRO A 44 -11.43 -13.48 11.46
N GLY A 45 -10.27 -13.04 10.94
CA GLY A 45 -8.97 -13.62 11.28
C GLY A 45 -8.64 -13.60 12.77
N TRP A 46 -9.21 -12.64 13.53
CA TRP A 46 -9.04 -12.59 14.99
C TRP A 46 -9.52 -13.87 15.68
N GLN A 47 -10.54 -14.56 15.16
CA GLN A 47 -11.03 -15.80 15.76
C GLN A 47 -9.97 -16.91 15.73
N LEU A 48 -9.23 -17.04 14.63
CA LEU A 48 -8.17 -18.04 14.49
C LEU A 48 -6.94 -17.66 15.32
N ILE A 49 -6.59 -16.38 15.34
CA ILE A 49 -5.49 -15.85 16.15
C ILE A 49 -5.76 -16.06 17.64
N ASP A 50 -6.96 -15.76 18.11
CA ASP A 50 -7.37 -15.95 19.52
C ASP A 50 -7.36 -17.42 19.94
N GLN A 51 -7.52 -18.34 18.99
CA GLN A 51 -7.41 -19.79 19.20
C GLN A 51 -5.96 -20.31 19.11
N GLY A 52 -5.01 -19.46 18.75
CA GLY A 52 -3.60 -19.82 18.54
C GLY A 52 -3.32 -20.53 17.21
N ASP A 53 -4.26 -20.53 16.27
CA ASP A 53 -4.15 -21.19 14.96
C ASP A 53 -3.58 -20.24 13.89
N THR A 54 -2.37 -19.72 14.15
CA THR A 54 -1.74 -18.68 13.31
C THR A 54 -1.12 -19.21 12.02
N ASP A 55 -0.97 -20.54 11.88
CA ASP A 55 -0.42 -21.20 10.70
C ASP A 55 -1.50 -21.65 9.70
N ASN A 56 -2.77 -21.41 10.01
CA ASN A 56 -3.89 -21.83 9.18
C ASN A 56 -3.84 -21.18 7.77
N PRO A 57 -3.89 -21.96 6.68
CA PRO A 57 -3.95 -21.42 5.32
C PRO A 57 -5.13 -20.46 5.09
N ALA A 58 -6.25 -20.69 5.76
CA ALA A 58 -7.41 -19.81 5.69
C ALA A 58 -7.10 -18.42 6.28
N LEU A 59 -6.28 -18.35 7.34
CA LEU A 59 -5.87 -17.06 7.91
C LEU A 59 -5.05 -16.24 6.91
N LYS A 60 -4.13 -16.89 6.17
CA LYS A 60 -3.37 -16.22 5.10
C LYS A 60 -4.28 -15.72 3.98
N GLN A 61 -5.28 -16.51 3.60
CA GLN A 61 -6.27 -16.07 2.62
C GLN A 61 -7.09 -14.87 3.13
N MET A 62 -7.51 -14.88 4.40
CA MET A 62 -8.24 -13.75 5.01
C MET A 62 -7.42 -12.45 5.03
N VAL A 63 -6.09 -12.54 5.15
CA VAL A 63 -5.19 -11.38 5.01
C VAL A 63 -5.17 -10.92 3.55
N ALA A 64 -4.99 -11.82 2.59
CA ALA A 64 -5.01 -11.45 1.17
C ALA A 64 -6.33 -10.78 0.77
N ASP A 65 -7.46 -11.35 1.18
CA ASP A 65 -8.80 -10.81 0.91
C ASP A 65 -8.96 -9.41 1.52
N PHE A 66 -8.46 -9.20 2.74
CA PHE A 66 -8.46 -7.89 3.37
C PHE A 66 -7.66 -6.87 2.54
N TYR A 67 -6.45 -7.22 2.11
CA TYR A 67 -5.63 -6.32 1.29
C TYR A 67 -6.27 -6.03 -0.07
N GLN A 68 -6.92 -7.03 -0.66
CA GLN A 68 -7.62 -6.88 -1.93
C GLN A 68 -8.79 -5.90 -1.80
N GLN A 69 -9.58 -6.02 -0.73
CA GLN A 69 -10.77 -5.21 -0.50
C GLN A 69 -10.43 -3.78 -0.07
N GLU A 70 -9.49 -3.62 0.87
CA GLU A 70 -9.19 -2.33 1.49
C GLU A 70 -8.23 -1.46 0.66
N PHE A 71 -7.39 -2.06 -0.19
CA PHE A 71 -6.36 -1.31 -0.91
C PHE A 71 -6.35 -1.54 -2.43
N TRP A 72 -6.43 -2.79 -2.90
CA TRP A 72 -6.34 -3.08 -4.35
C TRP A 72 -7.60 -2.67 -5.13
N SER A 73 -8.78 -3.05 -4.62
CA SER A 73 -10.06 -2.76 -5.26
C SER A 73 -10.36 -1.25 -5.33
N PRO A 74 -10.09 -0.45 -4.28
CA PRO A 74 -10.29 1.00 -4.33
C PRO A 74 -9.41 1.72 -5.36
N ILE A 75 -8.21 1.20 -5.65
CA ILE A 75 -7.35 1.71 -6.72
C ILE A 75 -7.69 1.13 -8.09
N LYS A 76 -8.66 0.21 -8.16
CA LYS A 76 -9.04 -0.55 -9.35
C LYS A 76 -7.83 -1.20 -10.02
N GLY A 77 -6.97 -1.85 -9.23
CA GLY A 77 -5.69 -2.39 -9.71
C GLY A 77 -5.84 -3.33 -10.91
N ASP A 78 -6.91 -4.13 -10.94
CA ASP A 78 -7.22 -5.03 -12.07
C ASP A 78 -7.52 -4.30 -13.41
N GLN A 79 -7.73 -2.99 -13.37
CA GLN A 79 -8.00 -2.16 -14.56
C GLN A 79 -6.77 -1.34 -14.99
N ILE A 80 -5.66 -1.43 -14.24
CA ILE A 80 -4.40 -0.80 -14.60
C ILE A 80 -3.64 -1.76 -15.53
N HIS A 81 -3.19 -1.29 -16.68
CA HIS A 81 -2.59 -2.13 -17.70
C HIS A 81 -1.19 -2.61 -17.32
N ASN A 82 -0.39 -1.70 -16.73
CA ASN A 82 0.99 -1.96 -16.36
C ASN A 82 1.08 -2.48 -14.91
N GLN A 83 1.69 -3.65 -14.75
CA GLN A 83 1.84 -4.32 -13.45
C GLN A 83 2.61 -3.46 -12.44
N GLN A 84 3.77 -2.92 -12.83
CA GLN A 84 4.65 -2.18 -11.93
C GLN A 84 4.00 -0.87 -11.45
N ALA A 85 3.24 -0.20 -12.31
CA ALA A 85 2.45 0.97 -11.93
C ALA A 85 1.40 0.61 -10.87
N ALA A 86 0.63 -0.47 -11.09
CA ALA A 86 -0.38 -0.94 -10.15
C ALA A 86 0.24 -1.34 -8.80
N GLU A 87 1.34 -2.10 -8.82
CA GLU A 87 2.11 -2.49 -7.63
C GLU A 87 2.60 -1.28 -6.84
N SER A 88 3.15 -0.26 -7.51
CA SER A 88 3.67 0.93 -6.85
C SER A 88 2.56 1.76 -6.20
N ILE A 89 1.39 1.90 -6.86
CA ILE A 89 0.22 2.58 -6.31
C ILE A 89 -0.33 1.81 -5.11
N PHE A 90 -0.43 0.49 -5.23
CA PHE A 90 -0.93 -0.40 -4.17
C PHE A 90 -0.04 -0.39 -2.92
N ASP A 91 1.27 -0.59 -3.07
CA ASP A 91 2.23 -0.58 -1.95
C ASP A 91 2.20 0.78 -1.23
N PHE A 92 2.10 1.88 -1.98
CA PHE A 92 1.99 3.20 -1.36
C PHE A 92 0.61 3.45 -0.74
N ALA A 93 -0.46 2.85 -1.26
CA ALA A 93 -1.79 2.91 -0.65
C ALA A 93 -1.83 2.20 0.70
N VAL A 94 -1.14 1.08 0.84
CA VAL A 94 -0.97 0.39 2.14
C VAL A 94 -0.19 1.27 3.12
N ASN A 95 0.86 1.94 2.66
CA ASN A 95 1.71 2.75 3.53
C ASN A 95 1.12 4.12 3.93
N ALA A 96 0.50 4.83 2.99
CA ALA A 96 0.08 6.23 3.15
C ALA A 96 -1.44 6.44 3.03
N GLY A 97 -2.19 5.35 2.83
CA GLY A 97 -3.63 5.35 2.59
C GLY A 97 -3.99 5.49 1.11
N VAL A 98 -5.10 4.83 0.72
CA VAL A 98 -5.62 4.81 -0.66
C VAL A 98 -5.77 6.20 -1.25
N ARG A 99 -6.47 7.11 -0.56
CA ARG A 99 -6.72 8.46 -1.10
C ARG A 99 -5.42 9.23 -1.35
N THR A 100 -4.45 9.12 -0.45
CA THR A 100 -3.14 9.77 -0.60
C THR A 100 -2.41 9.21 -1.82
N SER A 101 -2.31 7.89 -1.92
CA SER A 101 -1.63 7.23 -3.04
C SER A 101 -2.26 7.60 -4.39
N VAL A 102 -3.59 7.54 -4.48
CA VAL A 102 -4.32 7.87 -5.70
C VAL A 102 -4.14 9.34 -6.09
N LYS A 103 -4.15 10.28 -5.14
CA LYS A 103 -3.92 11.70 -5.43
C LYS A 103 -2.57 11.94 -6.10
N TYR A 104 -1.49 11.39 -5.53
CA TYR A 104 -0.17 11.52 -6.13
C TYR A 104 -0.07 10.82 -7.49
N ALA A 105 -0.77 9.70 -7.69
CA ALA A 105 -0.81 9.03 -8.99
C ALA A 105 -1.55 9.90 -10.04
N GLN A 106 -2.67 10.52 -9.65
CA GLN A 106 -3.44 11.45 -10.48
C GLN A 106 -2.61 12.68 -10.86
N GLU A 107 -1.89 13.27 -9.91
CA GLU A 107 -0.98 14.41 -10.17
C GLU A 107 0.09 14.06 -11.22
N VAL A 108 0.70 12.88 -11.12
CA VAL A 108 1.74 12.42 -12.08
C VAL A 108 1.18 12.29 -13.50
N VAL A 109 -0.03 11.74 -13.64
CA VAL A 109 -0.65 11.55 -14.96
C VAL A 109 -1.48 12.74 -15.44
N GLY A 110 -1.46 13.85 -14.70
CA GLY A 110 -2.19 15.07 -15.04
C GLY A 110 -3.72 14.93 -14.99
N ALA A 111 -4.24 14.02 -14.16
CA ALA A 111 -5.67 13.89 -13.89
C ALA A 111 -6.08 14.75 -12.68
N ASP A 112 -7.39 14.97 -12.52
CA ASP A 112 -7.92 15.65 -11.34
C ASP A 112 -7.60 14.87 -10.06
N ALA A 113 -6.88 15.49 -9.12
CA ALA A 113 -6.32 14.86 -7.93
C ALA A 113 -7.33 14.77 -6.75
N ASP A 114 -8.45 14.09 -6.96
CA ASP A 114 -9.52 13.89 -5.95
C ASP A 114 -9.30 12.68 -5.02
N GLY A 115 -8.34 11.81 -5.36
CA GLY A 115 -8.02 10.57 -4.64
C GLY A 115 -8.99 9.42 -4.90
N ILE A 116 -9.77 9.46 -5.99
CA ILE A 116 -10.74 8.44 -6.39
C ILE A 116 -10.42 7.96 -7.80
N VAL A 117 -10.22 6.65 -7.97
CA VAL A 117 -9.93 6.09 -9.31
C VAL A 117 -11.22 6.00 -10.13
N GLY A 118 -11.52 7.03 -10.91
CA GLY A 118 -12.59 7.08 -11.90
C GLY A 118 -12.15 6.61 -13.31
N PRO A 119 -13.07 6.54 -14.28
CA PRO A 119 -12.73 6.21 -15.67
C PRO A 119 -11.68 7.13 -16.29
N GLN A 120 -11.68 8.41 -15.94
CA GLN A 120 -10.68 9.38 -16.40
C GLN A 120 -9.29 9.08 -15.82
N THR A 121 -9.20 8.82 -14.51
CA THR A 121 -7.93 8.41 -13.88
C THR A 121 -7.37 7.14 -14.52
N LEU A 122 -8.22 6.15 -14.79
CA LEU A 122 -7.79 4.92 -15.49
C LEU A 122 -7.32 5.20 -16.91
N ALA A 123 -8.03 6.05 -17.66
CA ALA A 123 -7.62 6.42 -19.01
C ALA A 123 -6.25 7.12 -19.01
N SER A 124 -6.02 8.06 -18.09
CA SER A 124 -4.73 8.74 -17.94
C SER A 124 -3.64 7.77 -17.52
N LEU A 125 -3.86 6.93 -16.50
CA LEU A 125 -2.88 5.93 -16.05
C LEU A 125 -2.50 4.95 -17.17
N ASN A 126 -3.48 4.42 -17.89
CA ASN A 126 -3.27 3.42 -18.94
C ASN A 126 -2.71 4.00 -20.23
N GLY A 127 -2.83 5.31 -20.44
CA GLY A 127 -2.24 6.03 -21.56
C GLY A 127 -0.87 6.65 -21.27
N TYR A 128 -0.43 6.64 -20.01
CA TYR A 128 0.85 7.22 -19.60
C TYR A 128 2.01 6.25 -19.83
N ASP A 129 3.20 6.77 -20.11
CA ASP A 129 4.41 5.95 -20.22
C ASP A 129 4.75 5.32 -18.87
N ALA A 130 4.81 3.98 -18.81
CA ALA A 130 4.88 3.28 -17.54
C ALA A 130 6.21 3.53 -16.79
N GLU A 131 7.33 3.58 -17.49
CA GLU A 131 8.65 3.81 -16.86
C GLU A 131 8.73 5.24 -16.31
N LEU A 132 8.22 6.21 -17.06
CA LEU A 132 8.11 7.59 -16.63
C LEU A 132 7.15 7.74 -15.45
N PHE A 133 6.00 7.04 -15.46
CA PHE A 133 5.07 7.02 -14.33
C PHE A 133 5.76 6.51 -13.07
N VAL A 134 6.41 5.34 -13.13
CA VAL A 134 7.08 4.74 -11.96
C VAL A 134 8.14 5.69 -11.39
N SER A 135 8.92 6.33 -12.27
CA SER A 135 9.96 7.27 -11.89
C SER A 135 9.39 8.55 -11.25
N GLN A 136 8.40 9.17 -11.87
CA GLN A 136 7.78 10.40 -11.35
C GLN A 136 6.99 10.13 -10.07
N PHE A 137 6.28 9.01 -10.00
CA PHE A 137 5.53 8.62 -8.80
C PHE A 137 6.47 8.31 -7.63
N ALA A 138 7.66 7.74 -7.88
CA ALA A 138 8.69 7.63 -6.85
C ALA A 138 9.14 9.00 -6.32
N LEU A 139 9.32 10.00 -7.20
CA LEU A 139 9.63 11.37 -6.77
C LEU A 139 8.49 11.99 -5.95
N SER A 140 7.23 11.78 -6.36
CA SER A 140 6.06 12.24 -5.59
C SER A 140 6.01 11.62 -4.18
N LYS A 141 6.34 10.33 -4.05
CA LYS A 141 6.47 9.66 -2.74
C LYS A 141 7.59 10.27 -1.90
N VAL A 142 8.76 10.56 -2.50
CA VAL A 142 9.86 11.25 -1.80
C VAL A 142 9.40 12.63 -1.28
N SER A 143 8.74 13.42 -2.13
CA SER A 143 8.19 14.73 -1.71
C SER A 143 7.17 14.60 -0.58
N HIS A 144 6.32 13.57 -0.61
CA HIS A 144 5.37 13.28 0.47
C HIS A 144 6.10 13.05 1.81
N TYR A 145 7.10 12.16 1.83
CA TYR A 145 7.86 11.85 3.04
C TYR A 145 8.66 13.05 3.57
N VAL A 146 9.24 13.86 2.68
CA VAL A 146 9.90 15.11 3.07
C VAL A 146 8.90 16.06 3.73
N GLY A 147 7.69 16.19 3.17
CA GLY A 147 6.61 16.98 3.76
C GLY A 147 6.19 16.50 5.15
N ILE A 148 6.11 15.19 5.37
CA ILE A 148 5.85 14.62 6.71
C ILE A 148 6.92 15.08 7.71
N VAL A 149 8.21 14.97 7.36
CA VAL A 149 9.31 15.35 8.26
C VAL A 149 9.35 16.86 8.51
N GLN A 150 9.05 17.66 7.49
CA GLN A 150 8.94 19.12 7.65
C GLN A 150 7.81 19.52 8.60
N ASN A 151 6.68 18.82 8.56
CA ASN A 151 5.55 19.06 9.44
C ASN A 151 5.76 18.48 10.85
N ASN A 152 6.49 17.37 10.97
CA ASN A 152 6.80 16.72 12.24
C ASN A 152 8.23 16.13 12.22
N GLY A 153 9.17 16.88 12.80
CA GLY A 153 10.58 16.53 12.84
C GLY A 153 10.89 15.18 13.49
N ASP A 154 10.06 14.70 14.42
CA ASP A 154 10.27 13.41 15.09
C ASP A 154 10.19 12.20 14.13
N GLN A 155 9.59 12.40 12.95
CA GLN A 155 9.46 11.37 11.92
C GLN A 155 10.76 11.15 11.13
N ILE A 156 11.78 11.99 11.28
CA ILE A 156 13.05 11.87 10.55
C ILE A 156 13.72 10.50 10.72
N LYS A 157 13.50 9.84 11.86
CA LYS A 157 14.00 8.49 12.17
C LYS A 157 13.50 7.42 11.18
N PHE A 158 12.37 7.64 10.51
CA PHE A 158 11.79 6.72 9.54
C PHE A 158 12.16 7.03 8.07
N LEU A 159 12.65 8.25 7.81
CA LEU A 159 12.84 8.75 6.44
C LEU A 159 13.74 7.85 5.59
N VAL A 160 14.88 7.39 6.13
CA VAL A 160 15.79 6.51 5.39
C VAL A 160 15.09 5.20 4.98
N GLY A 161 14.24 4.64 5.85
CA GLY A 161 13.46 3.44 5.53
C GLY A 161 12.47 3.68 4.39
N TRP A 162 11.72 4.79 4.44
CA TRP A 162 10.78 5.18 3.40
C TRP A 162 11.46 5.42 2.04
N LEU A 163 12.62 6.07 2.02
CA LEU A 163 13.40 6.31 0.81
C LEU A 163 13.94 4.99 0.23
N ASN A 164 14.49 4.12 1.06
CA ASN A 164 15.01 2.82 0.61
C ASN A 164 13.91 1.95 -0.01
N ARG A 165 12.71 1.89 0.61
CA ARG A 165 11.55 1.18 0.07
C ARG A 165 11.11 1.76 -1.27
N THR A 166 11.06 3.09 -1.36
CA THR A 166 10.68 3.80 -2.60
C THR A 166 11.66 3.50 -3.74
N LEU A 167 12.96 3.59 -3.49
CA LEU A 167 14.00 3.37 -4.51
C LEU A 167 14.11 1.90 -4.95
N ALA A 168 13.81 0.96 -4.06
CA ALA A 168 13.77 -0.46 -4.42
C ALA A 168 12.71 -0.78 -5.48
N GLY A 169 11.59 -0.04 -5.48
CA GLY A 169 10.52 -0.19 -6.49
C GLY A 169 10.90 0.30 -7.88
N VAL A 170 11.78 1.30 -7.99
CA VAL A 170 12.23 1.89 -9.26
C VAL A 170 13.28 1.01 -9.95
N LYS A 171 14.19 0.39 -9.19
CA LYS A 171 15.31 -0.41 -9.72
C LYS A 171 14.93 -1.74 -10.38
N LYS A 172 13.63 -2.06 -10.44
CA LYS A 172 13.11 -3.29 -11.06
C LYS A 172 12.71 -3.11 -12.54
N GLY A 173 12.81 -1.89 -13.07
CA GLY A 173 12.65 -1.59 -14.50
C GLY A 173 13.93 -1.84 -15.28
#